data_AF-A0AAU3PCG6-F1
#
_entry.id   AF-A0AAU3PCG6-F1
#
_cell.length_a   1.000
_cell.length_b   1.000
_cell.length_c   1.000
_cell.angle_alpha   90.00
_cell.angle_beta   90.00
_cell.angle_gamma   90.00
#
_symmetry.space_group_name_H-M   'P 1'
#
loop_
_entity.id
_entity.type
_entity.pdbx_description
1 polymer ?
#
loop_
_entity_poly.entity_id
_entity_poly.type
_entity_poly.pdbx_seq_one_letter_code
_entity_poly.pdbx_strand_id
1 'polypeptide(L)'
;MEHVLPQNPRIDSRWAALFDEDERAEWTHRLGNLVLLNRSKNSAAQNYDFAVKKAKYFTGRGGVVPFALTSQVLQHAEWVPAVLSARQKQLVELLADEWDL
;
A
#
# COMPACT_ATOMS: atom_id res chain seq x y z
N MET A 1 3.29 1.00 10.46
CA MET A 1 3.23 1.07 8.99
C MET A 1 2.39 -0.08 8.49
N GLU A 2 1.71 0.12 7.37
CA GLU A 2 0.88 -0.88 6.70
C GLU A 2 1.52 -1.27 5.37
N HIS A 3 1.38 -2.54 5.00
CA HIS A 3 1.73 -3.04 3.67
C HIS A 3 0.45 -3.11 2.84
N VAL A 4 0.36 -2.35 1.73
CA VAL A 4 -0.85 -2.39 0.89
C VAL A 4 -0.97 -3.76 0.22
N LEU A 5 0.03 -4.18 -0.55
CA LEU A 5 0.28 -5.58 -0.92
C LEU A 5 0.69 -6.34 0.36
N PRO A 6 -0.10 -7.34 0.83
CA PRO A 6 0.20 -8.07 2.05
C PRO A 6 1.49 -8.89 1.94
N GLN A 7 2.15 -9.12 3.08
CA GLN A 7 3.31 -10.02 3.14
C GLN A 7 2.93 -11.48 2.86
N ASN A 8 1.74 -11.90 3.32
CA ASN A 8 1.22 -13.26 3.16
C ASN A 8 -0.20 -13.18 2.57
N PRO A 9 -0.36 -12.81 1.29
CA PRO A 9 -1.66 -12.80 0.65
C PRO A 9 -2.19 -14.23 0.57
N ARG A 10 -3.53 -14.38 0.56
CA ARG A 10 -4.12 -15.71 0.36
C ARG A 10 -3.88 -16.16 -1.08
N ILE A 11 -3.69 -17.46 -1.28
CA ILE A 11 -3.45 -18.02 -2.63
C ILE A 11 -4.63 -17.80 -3.58
N ASP A 12 -5.85 -17.68 -3.05
CA ASP A 12 -7.09 -17.41 -3.77
C ASP A 12 -7.41 -15.90 -3.90
N SER A 13 -6.50 -15.01 -3.49
CA SER A 13 -6.71 -13.56 -3.50
C SER A 13 -6.38 -12.92 -4.84
N ARG A 14 -6.88 -11.70 -5.08
CA ARG A 14 -6.56 -10.94 -6.30
C ARG A 14 -5.06 -10.60 -6.38
N TRP A 15 -4.37 -10.57 -5.23
CA TRP A 15 -2.92 -10.37 -5.18
C TRP A 15 -2.15 -11.45 -5.94
N ALA A 16 -2.54 -12.73 -5.81
CA ALA A 16 -1.88 -13.83 -6.51
C ALA A 16 -2.11 -13.82 -8.04
N ALA A 17 -3.13 -13.09 -8.51
CA ALA A 17 -3.40 -12.89 -9.94
C ALA A 17 -2.69 -11.65 -10.52
N LEU A 18 -2.31 -10.68 -9.66
CA LEU A 18 -1.69 -9.42 -10.06
C LEU A 18 -0.17 -9.40 -9.90
N PHE A 19 0.38 -10.33 -9.11
CA PHE A 19 1.81 -10.43 -8.80
C PHE A 19 2.22 -11.89 -8.89
N ASP A 20 3.30 -12.15 -9.63
CA ASP A 20 4.01 -13.41 -9.47
C ASP A 20 4.81 -13.46 -8.15
N GLU A 21 5.52 -14.56 -7.91
CA GLU A 21 6.29 -14.74 -6.68
C GLU A 21 7.49 -13.80 -6.57
N ASP A 22 8.18 -13.54 -7.68
CA ASP A 22 9.37 -12.70 -7.72
C ASP A 22 8.99 -11.23 -7.56
N GLU A 23 7.95 -10.77 -8.26
CA GLU A 23 7.39 -9.43 -8.11
C GLU A 23 6.88 -9.20 -6.67
N ARG A 24 6.20 -10.20 -6.08
CA ARG A 24 5.74 -10.09 -4.69
C ARG A 24 6.94 -9.94 -3.74
N ALA A 25 7.97 -10.76 -3.90
CA ALA A 25 9.17 -10.68 -3.07
C ALA A 25 9.88 -9.33 -3.22
N GLU A 26 9.95 -8.80 -4.45
CA GLU A 26 10.55 -7.50 -4.74
C GLU A 26 9.78 -6.35 -4.08
N TRP A 27 8.45 -6.34 -4.23
CA TRP A 27 7.64 -5.16 -3.91
C TRP A 27 7.12 -5.10 -2.48
N THR A 28 7.01 -6.25 -1.79
CA THR A 28 6.37 -6.32 -0.48
C THR A 28 6.93 -5.29 0.50
N HIS A 29 8.26 -5.19 0.63
CA HIS A 29 8.90 -4.33 1.64
C HIS A 29 9.35 -2.97 1.11
N ARG A 30 9.04 -2.63 -0.15
CA ARG A 30 9.48 -1.37 -0.76
C ARG A 30 8.62 -0.19 -0.33
N LEU A 31 9.24 0.99 -0.30
CA LEU A 31 8.62 2.26 0.09
C LEU A 31 7.32 2.54 -0.67
N GLY A 32 7.27 2.23 -1.97
CA GLY A 32 6.08 2.36 -2.80
C GLY A 32 4.87 1.56 -2.26
N ASN A 33 5.10 0.46 -1.55
CA ASN A 33 4.06 -0.39 -0.97
C ASN A 33 3.66 -0.03 0.47
N LEU A 34 4.39 0.89 1.11
CA LEU A 34 4.21 1.23 2.51
C LEU A 34 3.34 2.47 2.69
N VAL A 35 2.42 2.41 3.64
CA VAL A 35 1.59 3.55 4.04
C VAL A 35 1.52 3.73 5.55
N LEU A 36 1.19 4.95 5.97
CA LEU A 36 0.97 5.27 7.37
C LEU A 36 -0.50 5.04 7.73
N LEU A 37 -0.71 4.20 8.73
CA LEU A 37 -2.01 3.98 9.36
C LEU A 37 -1.85 3.99 10.88
N ASN A 38 -2.90 4.43 11.56
CA ASN A 38 -3.00 4.21 13.00
C ASN A 38 -3.12 2.70 13.30
N ARG A 39 -2.77 2.29 14.52
CA ARG A 39 -2.73 0.87 14.92
C ARG A 39 -4.07 0.16 14.73
N SER A 40 -5.18 0.83 15.05
CA SER A 40 -6.53 0.25 14.92
C SER A 40 -6.87 -0.08 13.46
N LYS A 41 -6.64 0.85 12.53
CA LYS A 41 -6.90 0.66 11.10
C LYS A 41 -5.94 -0.34 10.46
N ASN A 42 -4.68 -0.33 10.88
CA ASN A 42 -3.70 -1.33 10.44
C ASN A 42 -4.17 -2.75 10.80
N SER A 43 -4.62 -2.93 12.04
CA SER A 43 -5.18 -4.20 12.50
C SER A 43 -6.45 -4.60 11.74
N ALA A 44 -7.28 -3.63 11.34
CA ALA A 44 -8.48 -3.92 10.56
C ALA A 44 -8.19 -4.30 9.09
N ALA A 45 -7.12 -3.76 8.49
CA ALA A 45 -6.79 -3.93 7.08
C ALA A 45 -6.34 -5.35 6.71
N GLN A 46 -5.67 -6.07 7.62
CA GLN A 46 -5.31 -7.50 7.48
C GLN A 46 -4.70 -7.83 6.08
N ASN A 47 -4.83 -9.07 5.63
CA ASN A 47 -4.40 -9.52 4.29
C ASN A 47 -5.55 -9.46 3.27
N TYR A 48 -6.50 -8.54 3.44
CA TYR A 48 -7.62 -8.41 2.50
C TYR A 48 -7.15 -7.89 1.13
N ASP A 49 -8.00 -8.08 0.13
CA ASP A 49 -7.82 -7.48 -1.19
C ASP A 49 -7.84 -5.96 -1.13
N PHE A 50 -7.21 -5.34 -2.13
CA PHE A 50 -7.02 -3.89 -2.20
C PHE A 50 -8.32 -3.09 -2.04
N ALA A 51 -9.41 -3.52 -2.69
CA ALA A 51 -10.70 -2.84 -2.59
C ALA A 51 -11.23 -2.79 -1.14
N VAL A 52 -11.10 -3.90 -0.40
CA VAL A 52 -11.50 -3.98 1.00
C VAL A 52 -10.57 -3.13 1.87
N LYS A 53 -9.25 -3.18 1.63
CA LYS A 53 -8.28 -2.32 2.32
C LYS A 53 -8.60 -0.84 2.13
N LYS A 54 -8.85 -0.39 0.90
CA LYS A 54 -9.28 0.98 0.56
C LYS A 54 -10.51 1.39 1.35
N ALA A 55 -11.54 0.54 1.42
CA ALA A 55 -12.73 0.82 2.21
C ALA A 55 -12.38 1.02 3.69
N LYS A 56 -11.58 0.13 4.29
CA LYS A 56 -11.18 0.21 5.71
C LYS A 56 -10.25 1.38 6.04
N TYR A 57 -9.48 1.87 5.07
CA TYR A 57 -8.74 3.12 5.25
C TYR A 57 -9.69 4.31 5.49
N PHE A 58 -10.95 4.22 5.07
CA PHE A 58 -11.96 5.29 5.16
C PHE A 58 -13.05 5.02 6.19
N THR A 59 -13.49 3.76 6.28
CA THR A 59 -14.63 3.35 7.10
C THR A 59 -14.16 2.59 8.33
N GLY A 60 -14.31 3.20 9.50
CA GLY A 60 -13.93 2.60 10.77
C GLY A 60 -14.17 3.53 11.96
N ARG A 61 -14.22 2.97 13.17
CA ARG A 61 -14.22 3.75 14.42
C ARG A 61 -12.88 4.49 14.52
N GLY A 62 -12.85 5.77 14.16
CA GLY A 62 -11.62 6.59 14.17
C GLY A 62 -11.47 7.63 13.07
N GLY A 63 -12.49 7.88 12.24
CA GLY A 63 -12.47 8.94 11.21
C GLY A 63 -11.63 8.59 9.99
N VAL A 64 -11.38 9.54 9.08
CA VAL A 64 -10.53 9.36 7.87
C VAL A 64 -9.04 9.32 8.26
N VAL A 65 -8.20 8.59 7.51
CA VAL A 65 -6.74 8.62 7.73
C VAL A 65 -6.20 10.01 7.36
N PRO A 66 -5.53 10.75 8.26
CA PRO A 66 -5.10 12.12 8.00
C PRO A 66 -3.74 12.22 7.29
N PHE A 67 -3.17 11.10 6.84
CA PHE A 67 -1.84 11.07 6.21
C PHE A 67 -1.97 11.23 4.69
N ALA A 68 -1.43 12.32 4.14
CA ALA A 68 -1.50 12.64 2.72
C ALA A 68 -0.97 11.50 1.82
N LEU A 69 0.12 10.85 2.21
CA LEU A 69 0.68 9.70 1.49
C LEU A 69 -0.29 8.52 1.40
N THR A 70 -1.09 8.29 2.45
CA THR A 70 -2.09 7.23 2.48
C THR A 70 -3.32 7.61 1.65
N SER A 71 -3.66 8.90 1.57
CA SER A 71 -4.73 9.39 0.70
C SER A 71 -4.43 9.19 -0.79
N GLN A 72 -3.16 9.25 -1.21
CA GLN A 72 -2.78 8.99 -2.60
C GLN A 72 -3.09 7.57 -3.05
N VAL A 73 -2.98 6.57 -2.15
CA VAL A 73 -3.33 5.17 -2.46
C VAL A 73 -4.75 5.01 -2.97
N LEU A 74 -5.65 5.93 -2.61
CA LEU A 74 -7.05 5.89 -3.01
C LEU A 74 -7.29 6.28 -4.46
N GLN A 75 -6.36 7.03 -5.04
CA GLN A 75 -6.43 7.50 -6.41
C GLN A 75 -6.25 6.34 -7.40
N HIS A 76 -5.74 5.20 -6.92
CA HIS A 76 -5.55 4.01 -7.73
C HIS A 76 -6.75 3.07 -7.61
N ALA A 77 -7.27 2.62 -8.75
CA ALA A 77 -8.33 1.62 -8.79
C ALA A 77 -7.81 0.23 -8.39
N GLU A 78 -6.60 -0.10 -8.85
CA GLU A 78 -5.90 -1.34 -8.55
C GLU A 78 -4.48 -1.07 -8.06
N TRP A 79 -3.94 -2.03 -7.33
CA TRP A 79 -2.59 -1.96 -6.78
C TRP A 79 -1.73 -3.01 -7.48
N VAL A 80 -1.07 -2.58 -8.55
CA VAL A 80 -0.32 -3.44 -9.49
C VAL A 80 1.15 -3.02 -9.54
N PRO A 81 2.07 -3.86 -10.06
CA PRO A 81 3.50 -3.54 -10.14
C PRO A 81 3.80 -2.17 -10.77
N ALA A 82 3.08 -1.79 -11.83
CA ALA A 82 3.25 -0.49 -12.48
C ALA A 82 2.96 0.70 -11.55
N VAL A 83 1.93 0.58 -10.69
CA VAL A 83 1.59 1.60 -9.69
C VAL A 83 2.67 1.68 -8.62
N LEU A 84 3.14 0.52 -8.15
CA LEU A 84 4.21 0.44 -7.14
C LEU A 84 5.52 1.04 -7.64
N SER A 85 5.90 0.75 -8.88
CA SER A 85 7.11 1.29 -9.50
C SER A 85 7.06 2.81 -9.66
N ALA A 86 5.97 3.34 -10.23
CA ALA A 86 5.78 4.78 -10.38
C ALA A 86 5.81 5.50 -9.02
N ARG A 87 5.11 4.95 -8.03
CA ARG A 87 5.07 5.50 -6.68
C ARG A 87 6.41 5.41 -5.96
N GLN A 88 7.12 4.29 -6.07
CA GLN A 88 8.47 4.12 -5.51
C GLN A 88 9.40 5.21 -6.04
N LYS A 89 9.40 5.43 -7.36
CA LYS A 89 10.21 6.45 -8.00
C LYS A 89 9.88 7.85 -7.44
N GLN A 90 8.61 8.23 -7.44
CA GLN A 90 8.16 9.53 -6.91
C GLN A 90 8.56 9.75 -5.45
N LEU A 91 8.42 8.72 -4.61
CA LEU A 91 8.78 8.83 -3.20
C LEU A 91 10.29 8.92 -3.01
N VAL A 92 11.08 8.15 -3.76
CA VAL A 92 12.55 8.23 -3.68
C VAL A 92 13.06 9.59 -4.17
N GLU A 93 12.52 10.11 -5.27
CA GLU A 93 12.85 11.46 -5.78
C GLU A 93 12.53 12.52 -4.75
N LEU A 94 11.31 12.51 -4.17
CA LEU A 94 10.94 13.44 -3.11
C LEU A 94 11.90 13.36 -1.91
N LEU A 95 12.28 12.15 -1.49
CA LEU A 95 13.20 12.00 -0.37
C LEU A 95 14.61 12.49 -0.71
N ALA A 96 15.11 12.24 -1.92
CA ALA A 96 16.40 12.73 -2.36
C ALA A 96 16.44 14.26 -2.41
N ASP A 97 15.40 14.88 -2.97
CA ASP A 97 15.27 16.34 -3.05
C ASP A 97 15.21 16.99 -1.65
N GLU A 98 14.43 16.43 -0.72
CA GLU A 98 14.26 16.98 0.63
C GLU A 98 15.48 16.76 1.54
N TRP A 99 16.28 15.72 1.28
CA TRP A 99 17.52 15.45 2.02
C TRP A 99 18.79 15.95 1.34
N ASP A 100 18.68 16.65 0.21
CA ASP A 100 19.80 17.21 -0.56
C ASP A 100 20.86 16.12 -0.92
N LEU A 101 20.37 15.00 -1.46
CA LEU A 101 21.15 13.80 -1.81
C LEU A 101 21.49 13.70 -3.31
#